data_AF-A0A7C7QTT9-F1
#
_entry.id   AF-A0A7C7QTT9-F1
#
_cell.length_a   1.000
_cell.length_b   1.000
_cell.length_c   1.000
_cell.angle_alpha   90.00
_cell.angle_beta   90.00
_cell.angle_gamma   90.00
#
_symmetry.space_group_name_H-M   'P 1'
#
loop_
_entity.id
_entity.type
_entity.pdbx_description
1 polymer ?
#
loop_
_entity_poly.entity_id
_entity_poly.type
_entity_poly.pdbx_seq_one_letter_code
_entity_poly.pdbx_strand_id
1 'polypeptide(L)'
;MKDKLVALTEGKDFEKLKNYFINIIKKIAREKNLEDFLRHRVGDDFAEEVFNAFLLKLKIMENPLKNKEEINTLYVNKVIYSCMVEVLNSSRPEIEIPAGDIKREGEEGNVLDFEEVIPTIHEDYSIEAKDLFEIVMEIISEKDIEVLCYYLYKEFYSQEIQISGLSKSTLYKRWERLKKKLASELPYIPDEGEFREFAEKFLSEICNKRGLIPLKED
;
A
#
# COMPACT_ATOMS: atom_id res chain seq x y z
N MET A 1 -11.58 21.36 -12.53
CA MET A 1 -11.55 19.88 -12.41
C MET A 1 -12.92 19.31 -12.10
N LYS A 2 -13.68 19.93 -11.18
CA LYS A 2 -15.08 19.60 -10.86
C LYS A 2 -15.93 19.24 -12.10
N ASP A 3 -15.99 20.12 -13.09
CA ASP A 3 -16.84 19.91 -14.28
C ASP A 3 -16.48 18.63 -15.04
N LYS A 4 -15.20 18.25 -15.09
CA LYS A 4 -14.76 17.00 -15.71
C LYS A 4 -15.23 15.78 -14.91
N LEU A 5 -15.23 15.85 -13.59
CA LEU A 5 -15.70 14.76 -12.74
C LEU A 5 -17.21 14.60 -12.84
N VAL A 6 -17.96 15.70 -12.78
CA VAL A 6 -19.43 15.70 -12.92
C VAL A 6 -19.85 15.23 -14.32
N ALA A 7 -19.19 15.72 -15.37
CA ALA A 7 -19.45 15.25 -16.73
C ALA A 7 -19.16 13.75 -16.86
N LEU A 8 -18.09 13.26 -16.24
CA LEU A 8 -17.74 11.85 -16.24
C LEU A 8 -18.80 10.99 -15.53
N THR A 9 -19.29 11.40 -14.36
CA THR A 9 -20.35 10.67 -13.63
C THR A 9 -21.67 10.64 -14.39
N GLU A 10 -21.97 11.71 -15.15
CA GLU A 10 -23.16 11.82 -15.99
C GLU A 10 -23.03 11.12 -17.36
N GLY A 11 -21.86 10.52 -17.65
CA GLY A 11 -21.60 9.84 -18.93
C GLY A 11 -21.40 10.79 -20.12
N LYS A 12 -21.21 12.08 -19.89
CA LYS A 12 -20.93 13.08 -20.94
C LYS A 12 -19.46 13.03 -21.31
N ASP A 13 -19.15 13.11 -22.61
CA ASP A 13 -17.77 13.05 -23.14
C ASP A 13 -16.96 11.85 -22.60
N PHE A 14 -17.63 10.74 -22.30
CA PHE A 14 -17.08 9.64 -21.51
C PHE A 14 -15.74 9.14 -22.04
N GLU A 15 -15.62 8.81 -23.32
CA GLU A 15 -14.37 8.30 -23.90
C GLU A 15 -13.22 9.31 -23.82
N LYS A 16 -13.51 10.60 -24.01
CA LYS A 16 -12.51 11.66 -23.92
C LYS A 16 -12.04 11.83 -22.48
N LEU A 17 -12.96 11.78 -21.52
CA LEU A 17 -12.65 11.91 -20.10
C LEU A 17 -11.99 10.65 -19.53
N LYS A 18 -12.40 9.45 -19.96
CA LYS A 18 -11.74 8.17 -19.66
C LYS A 18 -10.27 8.24 -20.05
N ASN A 19 -9.98 8.60 -21.30
CA ASN A 19 -8.60 8.75 -21.78
C ASN A 19 -7.81 9.81 -21.01
N TYR A 20 -8.45 10.93 -20.65
CA TYR A 20 -7.83 11.96 -19.83
C TYR A 20 -7.40 11.41 -18.45
N PHE A 21 -8.29 10.69 -17.76
CA PHE A 21 -8.00 10.14 -16.43
C PHE A 21 -7.06 8.93 -16.48
N ILE A 22 -7.15 8.06 -17.49
CA ILE A 22 -6.17 6.98 -17.72
C ILE A 22 -4.74 7.55 -17.83
N ASN A 23 -4.56 8.66 -18.54
CA ASN A 23 -3.25 9.30 -18.64
C ASN A 23 -2.75 9.86 -17.29
N ILE A 24 -3.66 10.38 -16.47
CA ILE A 24 -3.33 10.83 -15.10
C ILE A 24 -2.95 9.62 -14.24
N ILE A 25 -3.71 8.52 -14.30
CA ILE A 25 -3.44 7.26 -13.61
C ILE A 25 -2.04 6.75 -13.97
N LYS A 26 -1.73 6.60 -15.26
CA LYS A 26 -0.39 6.17 -15.72
C LYS A 26 0.72 7.12 -15.27
N LYS A 27 0.45 8.42 -15.19
CA LYS A 27 1.43 9.40 -14.69
C LYS A 27 1.68 9.20 -13.19
N ILE A 28 0.63 9.11 -12.38
CA ILE A 28 0.74 8.93 -10.93
C ILE A 28 1.41 7.60 -10.61
N ALA A 29 1.05 6.51 -11.32
CA ALA A 29 1.67 5.21 -11.13
C ALA A 29 3.19 5.26 -11.35
N ARG A 30 3.66 5.95 -12.39
CA ARG A 30 5.10 6.16 -12.64
C ARG A 30 5.77 7.01 -11.58
N GLU A 31 5.16 8.13 -11.21
CA GLU A 31 5.70 9.04 -10.19
C GLU A 31 5.79 8.39 -8.80
N LYS A 32 4.97 7.37 -8.55
CA LYS A 32 4.92 6.62 -7.30
C LYS A 32 5.60 5.26 -7.36
N ASN A 33 6.22 4.91 -8.50
CA ASN A 33 6.81 3.58 -8.74
C ASN A 33 5.81 2.41 -8.53
N LEU A 34 4.53 2.62 -8.84
CA LEU A 34 3.46 1.62 -8.72
C LEU A 34 3.12 0.90 -10.04
N GLU A 35 3.64 1.38 -11.18
CA GLU A 35 3.24 0.86 -12.49
C GLU A 35 3.52 -0.64 -12.65
N ASP A 36 4.72 -1.09 -12.30
CA ASP A 36 5.09 -2.50 -12.47
C ASP A 36 4.27 -3.43 -11.55
N PHE A 37 3.98 -2.98 -10.32
CA PHE A 37 3.14 -3.72 -9.38
C PHE A 37 1.70 -3.85 -9.88
N LEU A 38 1.13 -2.76 -10.39
CA LEU A 38 -0.21 -2.76 -10.96
C LEU A 38 -0.28 -3.67 -12.20
N ARG A 39 0.74 -3.65 -13.06
CA ARG A 39 0.85 -4.56 -14.21
C ARG A 39 0.94 -6.02 -13.78
N HIS A 40 1.72 -6.31 -12.74
CA HIS A 40 1.86 -7.66 -12.22
C HIS A 40 0.54 -8.19 -11.66
N ARG A 41 -0.20 -7.34 -10.94
CA ARG A 41 -1.46 -7.72 -10.27
C ARG A 41 -2.64 -7.88 -11.23
N VAL A 42 -2.86 -6.91 -12.13
CA VAL A 42 -4.07 -6.86 -12.97
C VAL A 42 -3.79 -6.82 -14.48
N GLY A 43 -2.54 -6.95 -14.90
CA GLY A 43 -2.13 -7.00 -16.31
C GLY A 43 -1.80 -5.63 -16.93
N ASP A 44 -1.41 -5.64 -18.21
CA ASP A 44 -0.95 -4.44 -18.93
C ASP A 44 -2.01 -3.33 -19.04
N ASP A 45 -3.28 -3.69 -18.90
CA ASP A 45 -4.43 -2.77 -18.90
C ASP A 45 -4.77 -2.22 -17.50
N PHE A 46 -3.84 -2.28 -16.54
CA PHE A 46 -4.06 -1.85 -15.16
C PHE A 46 -4.69 -0.46 -15.00
N ALA A 47 -4.39 0.46 -15.93
CA ALA A 47 -4.92 1.80 -15.88
C ALA A 47 -6.44 1.84 -16.11
N GLU A 48 -6.99 0.87 -16.84
CA GLU A 48 -8.44 0.68 -16.98
C GLU A 48 -9.07 0.18 -15.68
N GLU A 49 -8.43 -0.78 -15.00
CA GLU A 49 -8.93 -1.30 -13.72
C GLU A 49 -8.96 -0.23 -12.63
N VAL A 50 -7.87 0.54 -12.51
CA VAL A 50 -7.82 1.69 -11.60
C VAL A 50 -8.86 2.75 -11.98
N PHE A 51 -9.08 2.96 -13.28
CA PHE A 51 -10.11 3.89 -13.75
C PHE A 51 -11.52 3.42 -13.39
N ASN A 52 -11.80 2.12 -13.48
CA ASN A 52 -13.09 1.54 -13.10
C ASN A 52 -13.37 1.72 -11.60
N ALA A 53 -12.37 1.45 -10.74
CA ALA A 53 -12.44 1.71 -9.30
C ALA A 53 -12.67 3.21 -9.01
N PHE A 54 -11.92 4.07 -9.69
CA PHE A 54 -12.09 5.52 -9.60
C PHE A 54 -13.49 5.98 -10.01
N LEU A 55 -14.02 5.48 -11.13
CA LEU A 55 -15.36 5.81 -11.60
C LEU A 55 -16.44 5.37 -10.61
N LEU A 56 -16.29 4.19 -10.01
CA LEU A 56 -17.21 3.70 -8.97
C LEU A 56 -17.23 4.64 -7.76
N LYS A 57 -16.06 5.04 -7.25
CA LYS A 57 -15.96 6.02 -6.16
C LYS A 57 -16.62 7.35 -6.52
N LEU A 58 -16.37 7.86 -7.72
CA LEU A 58 -16.99 9.11 -8.17
C LEU A 58 -18.53 9.02 -8.22
N LYS A 59 -19.08 7.87 -8.65
CA LYS A 59 -20.54 7.65 -8.65
C LYS A 59 -21.11 7.63 -7.24
N ILE A 60 -20.42 7.00 -6.29
CA ILE A 60 -20.83 7.01 -4.88
C ILE A 60 -20.81 8.46 -4.34
N MET A 61 -19.85 9.26 -4.78
CA MET A 61 -19.66 10.64 -4.35
C MET A 61 -20.36 11.68 -5.23
N GLU A 62 -21.28 11.28 -6.13
CA GLU A 62 -21.84 12.18 -7.15
C GLU A 62 -22.48 13.43 -6.55
N ASN A 63 -23.32 13.28 -5.52
CA ASN A 63 -23.99 14.39 -4.87
C ASN A 63 -22.99 15.33 -4.17
N PRO A 64 -22.06 14.83 -3.33
CA PRO A 64 -20.96 15.64 -2.79
C PRO A 64 -20.17 16.41 -3.86
N LEU A 65 -19.85 15.78 -5.00
CA LEU A 65 -19.08 16.40 -6.08
C LEU A 65 -19.83 17.59 -6.70
N LYS A 66 -21.16 17.45 -6.89
CA LYS A 66 -22.00 18.52 -7.44
C LYS A 66 -22.09 19.73 -6.52
N ASN A 67 -22.14 19.49 -5.21
CA ASN A 67 -22.35 20.51 -4.19
C ASN A 67 -21.07 21.28 -3.79
N LYS A 68 -19.88 20.76 -4.08
CA LYS A 68 -18.62 21.47 -3.82
C LYS A 68 -18.44 22.68 -4.74
N GLU A 69 -18.01 23.83 -4.23
CA GLU A 69 -17.72 25.01 -5.08
C GLU A 69 -16.55 24.75 -6.02
N GLU A 70 -15.45 24.20 -5.51
CA GLU A 70 -14.27 23.86 -6.29
C GLU A 70 -13.74 22.46 -5.92
N ILE A 71 -13.07 21.82 -6.89
CA ILE A 71 -12.30 20.59 -6.69
C ILE A 71 -10.93 20.81 -7.32
N ASN A 72 -9.88 20.71 -6.51
CA ASN A 72 -8.51 20.87 -6.97
C ASN A 72 -7.95 19.56 -7.57
N THR A 73 -6.93 19.67 -8.41
CA THR A 73 -6.29 18.50 -9.04
C THR A 73 -5.59 17.59 -8.03
N LEU A 74 -5.08 18.15 -6.94
CA LEU A 74 -4.30 17.42 -5.94
C LEU A 74 -5.19 16.42 -5.16
N TYR A 75 -6.43 16.82 -4.87
CA TYR A 75 -7.49 15.99 -4.33
C TYR A 75 -7.79 14.82 -5.26
N VAL A 76 -7.99 15.09 -6.55
CA VAL A 76 -8.24 14.02 -7.53
C VAL A 76 -7.09 13.04 -7.62
N ASN A 77 -5.84 13.53 -7.59
CA ASN A 77 -4.67 12.66 -7.56
C ASN A 77 -4.65 11.77 -6.32
N LYS A 78 -5.04 12.28 -5.14
CA LYS A 78 -5.15 11.49 -3.91
C LYS A 78 -6.22 10.40 -4.03
N VAL A 79 -7.40 10.72 -4.59
CA VAL A 79 -8.47 9.74 -4.81
C VAL A 79 -8.01 8.64 -5.79
N ILE A 80 -7.36 9.03 -6.89
CA ILE A 80 -6.78 8.08 -7.85
C ILE A 80 -5.74 7.17 -7.19
N TYR A 81 -4.85 7.74 -6.38
CA TYR A 81 -3.85 6.97 -5.64
C TYR A 81 -4.50 5.95 -4.70
N SER A 82 -5.53 6.35 -3.96
CA SER A 82 -6.31 5.43 -3.12
C SER A 82 -6.93 4.29 -3.96
N CYS A 83 -7.44 4.56 -5.16
CA CYS A 83 -7.95 3.51 -6.04
C CYS A 83 -6.85 2.55 -6.52
N MET A 84 -5.62 3.03 -6.75
CA MET A 84 -4.48 2.17 -7.09
C MET A 84 -4.16 1.21 -5.95
N VAL A 85 -4.14 1.73 -4.73
CA VAL A 85 -3.89 0.92 -3.52
C VAL A 85 -4.99 -0.13 -3.36
N GLU A 86 -6.26 0.24 -3.53
CA GLU A 86 -7.37 -0.72 -3.51
C GLU A 86 -7.22 -1.81 -4.58
N VAL A 87 -6.85 -1.45 -5.81
CA VAL A 87 -6.63 -2.43 -6.89
C VAL A 87 -5.48 -3.39 -6.56
N LEU A 88 -4.41 -2.90 -5.94
CA LEU A 88 -3.30 -3.75 -5.49
C LEU A 88 -3.73 -4.69 -4.36
N ASN A 89 -4.58 -4.22 -3.44
CA ASN A 89 -5.00 -4.97 -2.26
C ASN A 89 -6.23 -5.86 -2.48
N SER A 90 -6.98 -5.69 -3.58
CA SER A 90 -8.23 -6.41 -3.80
C SER A 90 -8.00 -7.87 -4.22
N SER A 91 -8.33 -8.83 -3.36
CA SER A 91 -8.72 -10.20 -3.76
C SER A 91 -10.21 -10.22 -4.14
N ARG A 92 -10.63 -9.47 -5.18
CA ARG A 92 -12.04 -9.11 -5.51
C ARG A 92 -12.79 -8.44 -4.35
N PRO A 93 -13.31 -7.21 -4.49
CA PRO A 93 -13.85 -6.47 -3.35
C PRO A 93 -15.21 -7.03 -2.88
N GLU A 94 -15.29 -7.49 -1.62
CA GLU A 94 -16.51 -7.40 -0.83
C GLU A 94 -16.58 -6.00 -0.22
N ILE A 95 -17.52 -5.20 -0.72
CA ILE A 95 -17.80 -3.87 -0.18
C ILE A 95 -18.75 -4.06 1.01
N GLU A 96 -18.24 -4.10 2.24
CA GLU A 96 -19.06 -3.91 3.43
C GLU A 96 -19.15 -2.41 3.76
N ILE A 97 -20.33 -1.84 3.54
CA ILE A 97 -20.67 -0.47 3.93
C ILE A 97 -21.31 -0.54 5.33
N PRO A 98 -20.80 0.18 6.34
CA PRO A 98 -21.57 0.43 7.56
C PRO A 98 -22.82 1.24 7.19
N ALA A 99 -23.95 0.57 7.08
CA ALA A 99 -25.25 1.20 6.94
C ALA A 99 -25.64 1.80 8.29
N GLY A 100 -25.22 3.04 8.56
CA GLY A 100 -25.65 3.73 9.78
C GLY A 100 -24.92 5.03 10.07
N ASP A 101 -25.69 6.12 10.08
CA ASP A 101 -25.49 7.32 10.89
C ASP A 101 -24.36 8.30 10.52
N ILE A 102 -24.61 9.10 9.47
CA ILE A 102 -24.03 10.45 9.39
C ILE A 102 -25.10 11.45 9.87
N LYS A 103 -25.28 11.48 11.19
CA LYS A 103 -25.61 12.71 11.92
C LYS A 103 -24.64 12.82 13.08
N ARG A 104 -23.68 13.73 12.97
CA ARG A 104 -22.96 14.27 14.13
C ARG A 104 -22.95 15.79 13.99
N GLU A 105 -23.81 16.43 14.77
CA GLU A 105 -23.57 17.81 15.19
C GLU A 105 -22.36 17.79 16.12
N GLY A 106 -21.34 18.60 15.83
CA GLY A 106 -20.24 18.83 16.78
C GLY A 106 -20.72 19.74 17.92
N GLU A 107 -20.25 19.50 19.14
CA GLU A 107 -20.70 20.18 20.36
C GLU A 107 -20.42 21.69 20.42
N GLU A 108 -19.79 22.31 19.42
CA GLU A 108 -19.47 23.76 19.43
C GLU A 108 -19.73 24.51 18.12
N GLY A 109 -20.62 24.02 17.24
CA GLY A 109 -21.09 24.82 16.10
C GLY A 109 -20.03 25.26 15.08
N ASN A 110 -18.82 24.68 15.10
CA ASN A 110 -17.81 24.91 14.08
C ASN A 110 -18.06 24.02 12.87
N VAL A 111 -18.10 24.64 11.68
CA VAL A 111 -18.14 23.95 10.39
C VAL A 111 -16.77 23.31 10.18
N LEU A 112 -16.68 21.99 10.37
CA LEU A 112 -15.48 21.22 10.04
C LEU A 112 -15.31 21.20 8.52
N ASP A 113 -14.17 21.70 8.05
CA ASP A 113 -13.83 21.69 6.63
C ASP A 113 -13.55 20.23 6.20
N PHE A 114 -14.15 19.81 5.10
CA PHE A 114 -14.09 18.42 4.63
C PHE A 114 -12.67 18.02 4.18
N GLU A 115 -11.75 18.99 4.05
CA GLU A 115 -10.31 18.73 3.86
C GLU A 115 -9.61 18.28 5.15
N GLU A 116 -10.20 18.52 6.34
CA GLU A 116 -9.74 17.98 7.62
C GLU A 116 -10.41 16.63 7.95
N VAL A 117 -11.55 16.32 7.31
CA VAL A 117 -12.14 14.99 7.27
C VAL A 117 -11.57 14.21 6.07
N ILE A 118 -10.24 14.22 5.93
CA ILE A 118 -9.62 12.98 5.49
C ILE A 118 -9.91 12.06 6.67
N PRO A 119 -10.69 10.97 6.55
CA PRO A 119 -10.48 9.91 7.52
C PRO A 119 -8.97 9.69 7.45
N THR A 120 -8.26 9.90 8.54
CA THR A 120 -6.90 9.42 8.66
C THR A 120 -7.06 7.93 8.53
N ILE A 121 -7.08 7.45 7.28
CA ILE A 121 -7.15 6.07 6.90
C ILE A 121 -5.76 5.57 7.27
N HIS A 122 -5.56 5.37 8.57
CA HIS A 122 -4.85 4.23 9.07
C HIS A 122 -5.75 3.02 8.75
N GLU A 123 -5.88 2.69 7.46
CA GLU A 123 -6.29 1.34 7.11
C GLU A 123 -5.00 0.53 7.25
N ASP A 124 -5.04 -0.41 8.19
CA ASP A 124 -4.13 -1.54 8.22
C ASP A 124 -4.22 -2.21 6.84
N TYR A 125 -3.24 -1.92 5.98
CA TYR A 125 -3.21 -2.38 4.60
C TYR A 125 -2.61 -3.78 4.57
N SER A 126 -3.44 -4.82 4.67
CA SER A 126 -3.01 -6.20 4.47
C SER A 126 -2.79 -6.51 2.98
N ILE A 127 -1.53 -6.46 2.54
CA ILE A 127 -1.02 -7.32 1.48
C ILE A 127 -1.00 -8.75 2.05
N GLU A 128 -1.51 -9.75 1.31
CA GLU A 128 -1.33 -11.15 1.71
C GLU A 128 0.17 -11.41 1.91
N ALA A 129 0.60 -11.98 3.05
CA ALA A 129 2.03 -12.13 3.39
C ALA A 129 2.89 -12.83 2.32
N LYS A 130 2.25 -13.52 1.36
CA LYS A 130 2.88 -14.05 0.16
C LYS A 130 3.47 -12.96 -0.75
N ASP A 131 2.75 -11.88 -0.98
CA ASP A 131 3.16 -10.78 -1.85
C ASP A 131 4.26 -9.95 -1.14
N LEU A 132 4.16 -9.72 0.17
CA LEU A 132 5.23 -9.07 0.95
C LEU A 132 6.54 -9.88 0.92
N PHE A 133 6.46 -11.21 1.03
CA PHE A 133 7.62 -12.08 0.95
C PHE A 133 8.31 -11.97 -0.41
N GLU A 134 7.56 -12.02 -1.50
CA GLU A 134 8.11 -11.91 -2.86
C GLU A 134 8.75 -10.54 -3.09
N ILE A 135 8.08 -9.46 -2.69
CA ILE A 135 8.59 -8.08 -2.78
C ILE A 135 9.91 -7.92 -2.00
N VAL A 136 9.95 -8.40 -0.75
CA VAL A 136 11.17 -8.30 0.07
C VAL A 136 12.30 -9.09 -0.57
N MET A 137 12.03 -10.28 -1.12
CA MET A 137 13.04 -11.10 -1.79
C MET A 137 13.60 -10.48 -3.07
N GLU A 138 12.82 -9.64 -3.77
CA GLU A 138 13.31 -8.87 -4.92
C GLU A 138 14.20 -7.69 -4.50
N ILE A 139 13.91 -7.10 -3.33
CA ILE A 139 14.66 -5.97 -2.78
C ILE A 139 15.99 -6.42 -2.19
N ILE A 140 16.02 -7.49 -1.38
CA ILE A 140 17.19 -7.81 -0.56
C ILE A 140 18.25 -8.64 -1.31
N SER A 141 19.53 -8.40 -1.02
CA SER A 141 20.61 -9.23 -1.55
C SER A 141 20.88 -10.45 -0.66
N GLU A 142 21.62 -11.45 -1.16
CA GLU A 142 22.06 -12.61 -0.37
C GLU A 142 22.77 -12.23 0.94
N LYS A 143 23.53 -11.13 0.95
CA LYS A 143 24.20 -10.64 2.17
C LYS A 143 23.24 -9.98 3.16
N ASP A 144 22.10 -9.49 2.68
CA ASP A 144 21.05 -8.90 3.49
C ASP A 144 20.20 -10.00 4.13
N ILE A 145 20.02 -11.15 3.47
CA ILE A 145 19.34 -12.33 4.02
C ILE A 145 19.97 -12.76 5.35
N GLU A 146 21.30 -12.90 5.41
CA GLU A 146 22.01 -13.27 6.64
C GLU A 146 21.70 -12.29 7.79
N VAL A 147 21.72 -10.99 7.49
CA VAL A 147 21.47 -9.92 8.46
C VAL A 147 20.02 -9.94 8.93
N LEU A 148 19.09 -10.11 8.00
CA LEU A 148 17.66 -10.17 8.30
C LEU A 148 17.35 -11.40 9.17
N CYS A 149 17.91 -12.57 8.85
CA CYS A 149 17.78 -13.77 9.67
C CYS A 149 18.27 -13.55 11.12
N TYR A 150 19.42 -12.89 11.33
CA TYR A 150 19.91 -12.58 12.67
C TYR A 150 18.93 -11.71 13.46
N TYR A 151 18.44 -10.62 12.84
CA TYR A 151 17.61 -9.66 13.55
C TYR A 151 16.19 -10.19 13.79
N LEU A 152 15.60 -10.92 12.83
CA LEU A 152 14.32 -11.59 13.03
C LEU A 152 14.42 -12.65 14.13
N TYR A 153 15.47 -13.47 14.12
CA TYR A 153 15.67 -14.47 15.17
C TYR A 153 15.84 -13.83 16.55
N LYS A 154 16.65 -12.77 16.63
CA LYS A 154 16.84 -12.02 17.88
C LYS A 154 15.54 -11.42 18.40
N GLU A 155 14.71 -10.87 17.52
CA GLU A 155 13.45 -10.23 17.91
C GLU A 155 12.43 -11.27 18.40
N PHE A 156 12.24 -12.36 17.65
CA PHE A 156 11.20 -13.36 17.94
C PHE A 156 11.57 -14.31 19.09
N TYR A 157 12.86 -14.60 19.26
CA TYR A 157 13.32 -15.58 20.25
C TYR A 157 14.14 -14.95 21.39
N SER A 158 14.39 -13.63 21.36
CA SER A 158 15.22 -12.93 22.35
C SER A 158 16.63 -13.54 22.51
N GLN A 159 17.15 -14.21 21.48
CA GLN A 159 18.44 -14.90 21.50
C GLN A 159 19.43 -14.28 20.51
N GLU A 160 20.66 -14.04 20.96
CA GLU A 160 21.74 -13.64 20.07
C GLU A 160 22.48 -14.87 19.55
N ILE A 161 22.46 -15.04 18.22
CA ILE A 161 23.23 -16.08 17.53
C ILE A 161 24.53 -15.50 16.98
N GLN A 162 25.56 -16.31 16.81
CA GLN A 162 26.74 -15.87 16.07
C GLN A 162 26.59 -16.19 14.59
N ILE A 163 26.64 -15.15 13.74
CA ILE A 163 26.84 -15.35 12.30
C ILE A 163 28.34 -15.44 12.03
N SER A 164 28.77 -16.57 11.46
CA SER A 164 30.17 -16.82 11.11
C SER A 164 30.71 -15.74 10.17
N GLY A 165 31.86 -15.16 10.50
CA GLY A 165 32.54 -14.20 9.64
C GLY A 165 32.03 -12.75 9.72
N LEU A 166 31.08 -12.44 10.63
CA LEU A 166 30.55 -11.09 10.81
C LEU A 166 30.72 -10.57 12.24
N SER A 167 31.36 -9.41 12.38
CA SER A 167 31.44 -8.71 13.68
C SER A 167 30.12 -8.00 14.00
N LYS A 168 29.80 -7.84 15.30
CA LYS A 168 28.60 -7.10 15.77
C LYS A 168 28.49 -5.69 15.16
N SER A 169 29.62 -4.99 15.05
CA SER A 169 29.72 -3.67 14.39
C SER A 169 29.32 -3.73 12.92
N THR A 170 29.73 -4.77 12.20
CA THR A 170 29.38 -4.95 10.79
C THR A 170 27.92 -5.33 10.61
N LEU A 171 27.38 -6.22 11.46
CA LEU A 171 25.96 -6.57 11.50
C LEU A 171 25.09 -5.34 11.69
N TYR A 172 25.40 -4.52 12.70
CA TYR A 172 24.67 -3.29 12.97
C TYR A 172 24.69 -2.32 11.78
N LYS A 173 25.87 -2.08 11.19
CA LYS A 173 26.00 -1.20 10.02
C LYS A 173 25.27 -1.72 8.77
N ARG A 174 25.14 -3.04 8.62
CA ARG A 174 24.36 -3.63 7.52
C ARG A 174 22.88 -3.55 7.80
N TRP A 175 22.46 -3.80 9.04
CA TRP A 175 21.06 -3.66 9.47
C TRP A 175 20.52 -2.25 9.27
N GLU A 176 21.28 -1.23 9.69
CA GLU A 176 20.88 0.17 9.45
C GLU A 176 20.74 0.51 7.96
N ARG A 177 21.55 -0.12 7.09
CA ARG A 177 21.41 0.05 5.64
C ARG A 177 20.21 -0.71 5.08
N LEU A 178 19.98 -1.93 5.55
CA LEU A 178 18.84 -2.74 5.14
C LEU A 178 17.52 -2.09 5.51
N LYS A 179 17.38 -1.56 6.74
CA LYS A 179 16.20 -0.79 7.15
C LYS A 179 15.94 0.39 6.24
N LYS A 180 16.99 1.17 5.90
CA LYS A 180 16.87 2.30 4.98
C LYS A 180 16.46 1.84 3.57
N LYS A 181 17.01 0.73 3.10
CA LYS A 181 16.68 0.14 1.80
C LYS A 181 15.22 -0.28 1.74
N LEU A 182 14.76 -1.06 2.72
CA LEU A 182 13.36 -1.49 2.83
C LEU A 182 12.44 -0.28 2.97
N ALA A 183 12.77 0.70 3.80
CA ALA A 183 11.96 1.92 3.93
C ALA A 183 11.89 2.76 2.64
N SER A 184 12.88 2.69 1.75
CA SER A 184 12.87 3.41 0.48
C SER A 184 12.27 2.63 -0.69
N GLU A 185 12.33 1.30 -0.65
CA GLU A 185 11.96 0.43 -1.77
C GLU A 185 10.64 -0.31 -1.53
N LEU A 186 10.19 -0.44 -0.28
CA LEU A 186 8.86 -1.02 0.00
C LEU A 186 7.76 -0.04 -0.43
N PRO A 187 6.70 -0.55 -1.09
CA PRO A 187 5.62 0.29 -1.60
C PRO A 187 4.70 0.83 -0.50
N TYR A 188 4.78 0.25 0.70
CA TYR A 188 3.99 0.61 1.86
C TYR A 188 4.72 0.15 3.15
N ILE A 189 4.19 0.52 4.30
CA ILE A 189 4.66 0.06 5.60
C ILE A 189 3.74 -1.10 6.02
N PRO A 190 4.25 -2.33 6.15
CA PRO A 190 3.44 -3.45 6.59
C PRO A 190 2.96 -3.25 8.03
N ASP A 191 1.75 -3.70 8.31
CA ASP A 191 1.21 -3.78 9.66
C ASP A 191 1.89 -4.89 10.48
N GLU A 192 1.58 -4.96 11.78
CA GLU A 192 2.22 -5.94 12.68
C GLU A 192 1.91 -7.39 12.29
N GLY A 193 0.70 -7.66 11.80
CA GLY A 193 0.24 -8.99 11.39
C GLY A 193 0.96 -9.47 10.13
N GLU A 194 0.98 -8.65 9.09
CA GLU A 194 1.69 -8.94 7.84
C GLU A 194 3.19 -9.12 8.07
N PHE A 195 3.79 -8.24 8.86
CA PHE A 195 5.21 -8.34 9.19
C PHE A 195 5.48 -9.63 9.97
N ARG A 196 4.59 -10.03 10.88
CA ARG A 196 4.72 -11.27 11.63
C ARG A 196 4.62 -12.50 10.72
N GLU A 197 3.63 -12.56 9.84
CA GLU A 197 3.49 -13.66 8.88
C GLU A 197 4.69 -13.74 7.92
N PHE A 198 5.14 -12.59 7.40
CA PHE A 198 6.37 -12.50 6.62
C PHE A 198 7.57 -13.04 7.41
N ALA A 199 7.75 -12.58 8.66
CA ALA A 199 8.88 -12.97 9.49
C ALA A 199 8.87 -14.47 9.78
N GLU A 200 7.71 -15.05 10.14
CA GLU A 200 7.56 -16.49 10.38
C GLU A 200 7.89 -17.30 9.12
N LYS A 201 7.36 -16.88 7.96
CA LYS A 201 7.64 -17.51 6.68
C LYS A 201 9.11 -17.39 6.30
N PHE A 202 9.72 -16.21 6.47
CA PHE A 202 11.13 -15.97 6.18
C PHE A 202 12.06 -16.78 7.08
N LEU A 203 11.76 -16.86 8.37
CA LEU A 203 12.49 -17.70 9.31
C LEU A 203 12.39 -19.19 8.93
N SER A 204 11.19 -19.66 8.58
CA SER A 204 10.95 -21.06 8.21
C SER A 204 11.55 -21.44 6.86
N GLU A 205 11.26 -20.68 5.80
CA GLU A 205 11.58 -21.04 4.43
C GLU A 205 13.00 -20.65 4.01
N ILE A 206 13.58 -19.62 4.62
CA ILE A 206 14.91 -19.12 4.25
C ILE A 206 15.91 -19.41 5.37
N CYS A 207 15.70 -18.86 6.56
CA CYS A 207 16.72 -18.91 7.62
C CYS A 207 17.00 -20.34 8.11
N ASN A 208 15.96 -21.10 8.42
CA ASN A 208 16.06 -22.49 8.87
C ASN A 208 16.56 -23.41 7.75
N LYS A 209 15.96 -23.34 6.55
CA LYS A 209 16.35 -24.22 5.42
C LYS A 209 17.79 -24.01 4.98
N ARG A 210 18.33 -22.79 5.10
CA ARG A 210 19.72 -22.47 4.76
C ARG A 210 20.70 -22.67 5.93
N GLY A 211 20.22 -23.09 7.10
CA GLY A 211 21.06 -23.29 8.29
C GLY A 211 21.69 -22.01 8.83
N LEU A 212 21.06 -20.85 8.59
CA LEU A 212 21.56 -19.54 9.02
C LEU A 212 21.25 -19.25 10.49
N ILE A 213 20.29 -19.98 11.06
CA ILE A 213 19.86 -19.90 12.45
C ILE A 213 19.71 -21.33 13.02
N PRO A 214 19.78 -21.51 14.36
CA PRO A 214 19.50 -22.79 14.98
C PRO A 214 18.08 -23.26 14.67
N LEU A 215 17.92 -24.55 14.38
CA LEU A 215 16.60 -25.16 14.24
C LEU A 215 15.85 -24.98 15.56
N LYS A 216 14.56 -24.64 15.47
CA LYS A 216 13.67 -24.58 16.62
C LYS A 216 13.64 -25.96 17.27
N GLU A 217 14.18 -26.08 18.49
CA GLU A 217 13.90 -27.21 19.36
C GLU A 217 12.52 -26.94 19.99
N ASP A 218 11.55 -27.82 19.71
CA ASP A 218 10.22 -27.80 20.32
C ASP A 218 10.26 -28.23 21.81
#